data_AF-A0A967U686-F1
#
_entry.id   AF-A0A967U686-F1
#
_cell.length_a   1.000
_cell.length_b   1.000
_cell.length_c   1.000
_cell.angle_alpha   90.00
_cell.angle_beta   90.00
_cell.angle_gamma   90.00
#
_symmetry.space_group_name_H-M   'P 1'
#
loop_
_entity.id
_entity.type
_entity.pdbx_description
1 polymer ?
#
loop_
_entity_poly.entity_id
_entity_poly.type
_entity_poly.pdbx_seq_one_letter_code
_entity_poly.pdbx_strand_id
1 'polypeptide(L)'
;YNIPSRTSRRIEVDTIARLAEHPGIVAVKDAVGDPSFTSATRMAVGGEFGIYSGDDVLTLPMMAAGGEGVVSVAAHLAGRQIKRMV
;
A
#
# COMPACT_ATOMS: atom_id res chain seq x y z
N TYR A 1 2.30 -2.59 -7.88
CA TYR A 1 1.91 -3.68 -6.95
C TYR A 1 3.17 -4.41 -6.52
N ASN A 2 3.51 -4.36 -5.24
CA ASN A 2 4.72 -4.95 -4.66
C ASN A 2 4.32 -6.16 -3.78
N ILE A 3 4.64 -7.39 -4.18
CA ILE A 3 4.32 -8.62 -3.44
C ILE A 3 5.48 -9.64 -3.45
N PRO A 4 6.56 -9.37 -2.68
CA PRO A 4 7.80 -10.13 -2.76
C PRO A 4 7.63 -11.62 -2.49
N SER A 5 6.68 -12.00 -1.62
CA SER A 5 6.37 -13.40 -1.30
C SER A 5 5.88 -14.22 -2.51
N ARG A 6 5.39 -13.56 -3.57
CA ARG A 6 4.91 -14.22 -4.80
C ARG A 6 5.81 -13.96 -6.02
N THR A 7 6.59 -12.88 -6.02
CA THR A 7 7.46 -12.51 -7.14
C THR A 7 8.93 -12.83 -6.89
N SER A 8 9.30 -13.22 -5.67
CA SER A 8 10.70 -13.39 -5.21
C SER A 8 11.55 -12.12 -5.34
N ARG A 9 10.93 -10.95 -5.53
CA ARG A 9 11.60 -9.66 -5.68
C ARG A 9 10.77 -8.55 -5.05
N ARG A 10 11.44 -7.76 -4.21
CA ARG A 10 10.91 -6.52 -3.64
C ARG A 10 11.20 -5.35 -4.56
N ILE A 11 10.20 -4.49 -4.74
CA ILE A 11 10.40 -3.14 -5.28
C ILE A 11 10.79 -2.27 -4.09
N GLU A 12 12.02 -1.77 -4.09
CA GLU A 12 12.55 -0.98 -2.96
C GLU A 12 11.94 0.43 -2.89
N VAL A 13 11.97 1.05 -1.71
CA VAL A 13 11.40 2.40 -1.47
C VAL A 13 11.93 3.42 -2.48
N ASP A 14 13.25 3.47 -2.69
CA ASP A 14 13.87 4.40 -3.65
C ASP A 14 13.38 4.17 -5.09
N THR A 15 13.08 2.92 -5.43
CA THR A 15 12.52 2.57 -6.75
C THR A 15 11.07 3.06 -6.86
N ILE A 16 10.26 2.87 -5.80
CA ILE A 16 8.89 3.38 -5.76
C ILE A 16 8.89 4.91 -5.85
N ALA A 17 9.78 5.58 -5.12
CA ALA A 17 9.89 7.04 -5.14
C ALA A 17 10.21 7.61 -6.52
N ARG A 18 11.19 7.03 -7.21
CA ARG A 18 11.50 7.39 -8.59
C ARG A 18 10.34 7.14 -9.56
N LEU A 19 9.59 6.05 -9.35
CA LEU A 19 8.41 5.75 -10.17
C LEU A 19 7.25 6.72 -9.89
N ALA A 20 7.10 7.18 -8.65
CA ALA A 20 6.07 8.13 -8.25
C ALA A 20 6.19 9.50 -8.92
N GLU A 21 7.38 9.86 -9.44
CA GLU A 21 7.58 11.07 -10.24
C GLU A 21 6.88 11.01 -11.61
N HIS A 22 6.52 9.82 -12.09
CA HIS A 22 5.85 9.66 -13.38
C HIS A 22 4.35 9.97 -13.27
N PRO A 23 3.78 10.87 -14.09
CA PRO A 23 2.40 11.36 -13.93
C PRO A 23 1.33 10.27 -14.12
N GLY A 24 1.67 9.18 -14.81
CA GLY A 24 0.79 8.02 -14.97
C GLY A 24 0.85 7.00 -13.82
N ILE A 25 1.75 7.16 -12.85
CA ILE A 25 1.90 6.25 -11.71
C ILE A 25 1.45 7.00 -10.46
N VAL A 26 0.23 6.73 -10.03
CA VAL A 26 -0.43 7.49 -8.96
C VAL A 26 -0.51 6.75 -7.63
N ALA A 27 -0.17 5.46 -7.62
CA ALA A 27 -0.28 4.64 -6.42
C ALA A 27 0.56 3.37 -6.44
N VAL A 28 0.79 2.80 -5.25
CA VAL A 28 1.31 1.45 -5.05
C VAL A 28 0.33 0.62 -4.21
N LYS A 29 0.04 -0.59 -4.68
CA LYS A 29 -0.49 -1.67 -3.83
C LYS A 29 0.69 -2.33 -3.12
N ASP A 30 0.81 -2.12 -1.81
CA ASP A 30 1.86 -2.64 -0.94
C ASP A 30 1.38 -3.92 -0.23
N ALA A 31 1.98 -5.06 -0.62
CA ALA A 31 1.81 -6.36 0.02
C ALA A 31 3.17 -6.92 0.47
N VAL A 32 4.06 -6.04 0.94
CA VAL A 32 5.37 -6.43 1.51
C VAL A 32 5.20 -7.14 2.86
N GLY A 33 4.15 -6.81 3.61
CA GLY A 33 3.83 -7.42 4.90
C GLY A 33 4.44 -6.72 6.11
N ASP A 34 4.95 -5.50 5.94
CA ASP A 34 5.60 -4.71 6.99
C ASP A 34 5.13 -3.24 6.95
N PRO A 35 4.33 -2.78 7.93
CA PRO A 35 3.90 -1.38 8.01
C PRO A 35 5.05 -0.36 8.09
N SER A 36 6.24 -0.77 8.55
CA SER A 36 7.43 0.10 8.55
C SER A 36 7.86 0.44 7.12
N PHE A 37 7.72 -0.50 6.18
CA PHE A 37 7.96 -0.26 4.76
C PHE A 37 6.95 0.73 4.18
N THR A 38 5.67 0.64 4.58
CA THR A 38 4.63 1.60 4.21
C THR A 38 4.98 3.01 4.70
N SER A 39 5.40 3.16 5.96
CA SER A 39 5.82 4.44 6.53
C SER A 39 7.02 5.03 5.78
N ALA A 40 8.06 4.23 5.51
CA ALA A 40 9.22 4.66 4.73
C ALA A 40 8.83 5.09 3.31
N THR A 41 7.93 4.34 2.66
CA THR A 41 7.39 4.67 1.34
C THR A 41 6.65 6.00 1.40
N ARG A 42 5.75 6.20 2.37
CA ARG A 42 4.99 7.45 2.58
C ARG A 42 5.92 8.64 2.73
N MET A 43 6.97 8.53 3.54
CA MET A 43 7.97 9.58 3.71
C MET A 43 8.71 9.92 2.41
N ALA A 44 9.03 8.92 1.59
CA ALA A 44 9.76 9.13 0.34
C ALA A 44 8.90 9.76 -0.78
N VAL A 45 7.60 9.46 -0.85
CA VAL A 45 6.77 9.81 -2.02
C VAL A 45 5.84 11.02 -1.85
N GLY A 46 5.72 11.61 -0.65
CA GLY A 46 4.89 12.80 -0.39
C GLY A 46 3.35 12.63 -0.57
N GLY A 47 2.56 13.43 0.16
CA GLY A 47 1.14 13.14 0.46
C GLY A 47 0.15 12.82 -0.67
N GLU A 48 0.48 13.08 -1.94
CA GLU A 48 -0.43 12.86 -3.08
C GLU A 48 -0.37 11.46 -3.69
N PHE A 49 0.71 10.70 -3.45
CA PHE A 49 0.87 9.36 -4.02
C PHE A 49 0.22 8.31 -3.14
N GLY A 50 -0.71 7.55 -3.72
CA GLY A 50 -1.57 6.59 -3.02
C GLY A 50 -0.84 5.33 -2.56
N ILE A 51 -1.00 4.96 -1.29
CA ILE A 51 -0.45 3.70 -0.76
C ILE A 51 -1.58 2.84 -0.23
N TYR A 52 -1.85 1.71 -0.92
CA TYR A 52 -2.96 0.81 -0.59
C TYR A 52 -2.42 -0.51 -0.04
N SER A 53 -3.00 -0.97 1.06
CA SER A 53 -2.74 -2.31 1.55
C SER A 53 -3.12 -3.37 0.51
N GLY A 54 -2.27 -4.37 0.36
CA GLY A 54 -2.54 -5.55 -0.44
C GLY A 54 -2.94 -6.78 0.37
N ASP A 55 -3.10 -6.64 1.69
CA ASP A 55 -3.52 -7.71 2.61
C ASP A 55 -4.58 -7.16 3.59
N ASP A 56 -5.76 -7.78 3.59
CA ASP A 56 -6.89 -7.39 4.44
C ASP A 56 -6.50 -7.35 5.93
N VAL A 57 -5.66 -8.28 6.39
CA VAL A 57 -5.23 -8.37 7.80
C VAL A 57 -4.38 -7.16 8.22
N LEU A 58 -3.64 -6.57 7.28
CA LEU A 58 -2.72 -5.46 7.53
C LEU A 58 -3.32 -4.09 7.18
N THR A 59 -4.59 -4.02 6.78
CA THR A 59 -5.19 -2.75 6.36
C THR A 59 -5.11 -1.68 7.46
N LEU A 60 -5.57 -1.99 8.67
CA LEU A 60 -5.56 -1.06 9.80
C LEU A 60 -4.14 -0.60 10.20
N PRO A 61 -3.15 -1.50 10.42
CA PRO A 61 -1.79 -1.04 10.75
C PRO A 61 -1.12 -0.28 9.62
N MET A 62 -1.41 -0.59 8.34
CA MET A 62 -0.88 0.18 7.21
C MET A 62 -1.51 1.57 7.10
N MET A 63 -2.80 1.72 7.40
CA MET A 63 -3.43 3.04 7.51
C MET A 63 -2.74 3.91 8.58
N ALA A 64 -2.45 3.32 9.76
CA ALA A 64 -1.71 4.02 10.81
C ALA A 64 -0.28 4.42 10.38
N ALA A 65 0.30 3.71 9.41
CA ALA A 65 1.60 4.00 8.81
C ALA A 65 1.54 4.96 7.59
N GLY A 66 0.37 5.54 7.30
CA GLY A 66 0.18 6.49 6.21
C GLY A 66 -0.33 5.89 4.89
N GLY A 67 -0.87 4.68 4.93
CA GLY A 67 -1.68 4.12 3.85
C GLY A 67 -3.09 4.72 3.78
N GLU A 68 -3.72 4.62 2.61
CA GLU A 68 -5.01 5.28 2.31
C GLU A 68 -6.19 4.31 2.20
N GLY A 69 -5.93 3.01 2.21
CA GLY A 69 -6.98 2.00 2.12
C GLY A 69 -6.44 0.63 1.74
N VAL A 70 -7.26 -0.15 1.04
CA VAL A 70 -6.95 -1.55 0.71
C VAL A 70 -7.48 -1.95 -0.67
N VAL A 71 -6.67 -2.72 -1.41
CA VAL A 71 -7.12 -3.50 -2.56
C VAL A 71 -7.48 -4.91 -2.06
N SER A 72 -8.73 -5.03 -1.63
CA SER A 72 -9.23 -6.09 -0.75
C SER A 72 -9.81 -7.31 -1.47
N VAL A 73 -9.62 -8.50 -0.87
CA VAL A 73 -10.40 -9.70 -1.21
C VAL A 73 -11.65 -9.78 -0.34
N ALA A 74 -11.52 -9.52 0.96
CA ALA A 74 -12.63 -9.58 1.92
C ALA A 74 -13.78 -8.61 1.61
N ALA A 75 -13.53 -7.54 0.84
CA ALA A 75 -14.55 -6.56 0.45
C ALA A 75 -15.69 -7.15 -0.38
N HIS A 76 -15.49 -8.30 -1.04
CA HIS A 76 -16.57 -9.05 -1.69
C HIS A 76 -17.68 -9.46 -0.71
N LEU A 77 -17.33 -9.67 0.56
CA LEU A 77 -18.24 -10.12 1.62
C LEU A 77 -18.53 -9.01 2.65
N ALA A 78 -17.54 -8.18 2.95
CA ALA A 78 -17.58 -7.23 4.06
C ALA A 78 -17.19 -5.79 3.65
N GLY A 79 -17.38 -5.41 2.38
CA GLY A 79 -16.94 -4.11 1.86
C GLY A 79 -17.51 -2.90 2.61
N ARG A 80 -18.74 -2.99 3.13
CA ARG A 80 -19.35 -1.91 3.96
C ARG A 80 -18.65 -1.74 5.30
N GLN A 81 -18.20 -2.83 5.91
CA GLN A 81 -17.48 -2.83 7.17
C GLN A 81 -16.04 -2.33 6.97
N ILE A 82 -15.37 -2.78 5.91
CA ILE A 82 -14.03 -2.29 5.54
C ILE A 82 -14.08 -0.78 5.25
N LYS A 83 -15.07 -0.31 4.48
CA LYS A 83 -15.27 1.12 4.24
C LYS A 83 -15.54 1.93 5.51
N ARG A 84 -16.10 1.32 6.56
CA ARG A 84 -16.32 1.99 7.86
C ARG A 84 -15.04 2.05 8.70
N MET A 85 -14.14 1.10 8.51
CA MET A 85 -12.86 1.04 9.22
C MET A 85 -11.86 2.06 8.68
N VAL A 86 -11.81 2.21 7.35
CA VAL A 86 -11.02 3.24 6.63
C VAL A 86 -11.62 4.62 6.85
#